data_AF-A0A059U1T0-F1
#
_entry.id   AF-A0A059U1T0-F1
#
_cell.length_a   1.000
_cell.length_b   1.000
_cell.length_c   1.000
_cell.angle_alpha   90.00
_cell.angle_beta   90.00
_cell.angle_gamma   90.00
#
_symmetry.space_group_name_H-M   'P 1'
#
loop_
_entity.id
_entity.type
_entity.pdbx_description
1 polymer ?
#
loop_
_entity_poly.entity_id
_entity_poly.type
_entity_poly.pdbx_seq_one_letter_code
_entity_poly.pdbx_strand_id
1 'polypeptide(L)'
;MTRGWTPARLALLVALLALAQWLRTAGLDFGLPAVYNPDEVSIMSRALGFAKGDLNPHNFLYPTFYFYVLFGWIGGWFVLNWLTGAIPSLGAFQTQFFLDPSGVYLAGRALGVVCGVATVWVTWLLAARTAGWRAGAVAALLLAVAPTAVRDAHYVKHDVPVTLAVAVAMLVLLRLARVGEAAHAPPDPPRPPALLAAGAVCGVAFSTHYYAVFLALPLAIAVALRCGALAGPPGGARPTTADLLRAWAWAATGAAVAFIALSPFLLVEPRTAWQDIVANRQIVVDRAAELGSGPLPSAAAYARLLWHEGLGWPALGAAFAGTVLIVRRRPWHALLLLAFPVAFLLFISHTVAASRYLNPVLPFLAVAAGCGVALASRSTPIAAALAVGIALPAWWQSWQIGRFFAQTDTRTIAQRWIEREVPAGTTVLIQPYSVALTQSRESLVEALTATLGDPGRASTKFALRLALDPYPSPAYRTIYLGDGGLDADKLYVSPGAFRAAPGSSGAPAVPGTALQPLTRLGVQYVVLKRYNAEDPAVTPLRDWLLAAATRVATVSPYRADATDADRARVAPFLHNTDTPWHPALERPGPGLEIWKLPR
;
A
#
# COMPACT_ATOMS: atom_id res chain seq x y z
N MET A 1 1.07 30.11 -16.24
CA MET A 1 1.76 29.43 -15.11
C MET A 1 3.27 29.73 -15.05
N THR A 2 3.79 30.71 -15.81
CA THR A 2 5.24 30.95 -15.98
C THR A 2 5.82 32.16 -15.23
N ARG A 3 5.00 33.05 -14.67
CA ARG A 3 5.49 34.18 -13.86
C ARG A 3 5.85 33.69 -12.45
N GLY A 4 7.08 33.21 -12.25
CA GLY A 4 7.59 32.87 -10.92
C GLY A 4 8.69 31.81 -10.83
N TRP A 5 9.07 31.16 -11.93
CA TRP A 5 10.18 30.20 -11.92
C TRP A 5 11.49 30.93 -12.20
N THR A 6 12.31 31.09 -11.17
CA THR A 6 13.72 31.45 -11.36
C THR A 6 14.54 30.16 -11.50
N PRO A 7 15.72 30.19 -12.16
CA PRO A 7 16.59 29.02 -12.25
C PRO A 7 16.88 28.37 -10.88
N ALA A 8 17.10 29.19 -9.84
CA ALA A 8 17.30 28.71 -8.48
C ALA A 8 16.09 27.97 -7.89
N ARG A 9 14.86 28.42 -8.17
CA ARG A 9 13.63 27.75 -7.70
C ARG A 9 13.40 26.43 -8.43
N LEU A 10 13.72 26.38 -9.73
CA LEU A 10 13.67 25.14 -10.50
C LEU A 10 14.70 24.14 -9.98
N ALA A 11 15.95 24.57 -9.77
CA ALA A 11 17.00 23.73 -9.21
C ALA A 11 16.61 23.17 -7.82
N LEU A 12 16.03 24.01 -6.95
CA LEU A 12 15.52 23.55 -5.65
C LEU A 12 14.41 22.51 -5.78
N LEU A 13 13.42 22.73 -6.66
CA LEU A 13 12.38 21.73 -6.89
C LEU A 13 13.00 20.42 -7.39
N VAL A 14 13.88 20.47 -8.39
CA VAL A 14 14.55 19.28 -8.93
C VAL A 14 15.31 18.54 -7.83
N ALA A 15 16.04 19.26 -6.96
CA ALA A 15 16.73 18.66 -5.82
C ALA A 15 15.78 17.95 -4.84
N LEU A 16 14.63 18.56 -4.52
CA LEU A 16 13.62 17.94 -3.66
C LEU A 16 12.95 16.72 -4.31
N LEU A 17 12.71 16.76 -5.62
CA LEU A 17 12.19 15.61 -6.37
C LEU A 17 13.21 14.48 -6.45
N ALA A 18 14.50 14.80 -6.64
CA ALA A 18 15.59 13.83 -6.59
C ALA A 18 15.73 13.18 -5.20
N LEU A 19 15.62 13.98 -4.12
CA LEU A 19 15.56 13.46 -2.75
C LEU A 19 14.36 12.52 -2.56
N ALA A 20 13.17 12.93 -3.02
CA ALA A 20 11.96 12.14 -2.93
C ALA A 20 12.07 10.81 -3.69
N GLN A 21 12.67 10.83 -4.89
CA GLN A 21 12.96 9.66 -5.71
C GLN A 21 13.93 8.73 -4.97
N TRP A 22 15.08 9.24 -4.53
CA TRP A 22 16.12 8.45 -3.89
C TRP A 22 15.60 7.67 -2.69
N LEU A 23 14.88 8.33 -1.77
CA LEU A 23 14.30 7.69 -0.59
C LEU A 23 13.27 6.61 -0.93
N ARG A 24 12.57 6.73 -2.06
CA ARG A 24 11.53 5.78 -2.51
C ARG A 24 12.07 4.63 -3.37
N THR A 25 13.30 4.76 -3.88
CA THR A 25 13.98 3.71 -4.65
C THR A 25 14.94 2.87 -3.80
N ALA A 26 15.35 3.36 -2.63
CA ALA A 26 16.28 2.66 -1.76
C ALA A 26 15.63 1.39 -1.17
N GLY A 27 16.07 0.21 -1.63
CA GLY A 27 15.48 -1.07 -1.24
C GLY A 27 14.20 -1.41 -1.99
N LEU A 28 13.94 -0.84 -3.17
CA LEU A 28 12.75 -1.12 -3.99
C LEU A 28 12.64 -2.57 -4.45
N ASP A 29 13.77 -3.27 -4.54
CA ASP A 29 13.92 -4.67 -4.90
C ASP A 29 13.71 -5.64 -3.73
N PHE A 30 13.29 -5.14 -2.55
CA PHE A 30 13.15 -5.96 -1.34
C PHE A 30 12.36 -7.26 -1.62
N GLY A 31 12.86 -8.36 -1.07
CA GLY A 31 12.22 -9.67 -1.10
C GLY A 31 12.07 -10.30 -2.49
N LEU A 32 12.57 -9.69 -3.58
CA LEU A 32 12.57 -10.32 -4.89
C LEU A 32 13.61 -11.45 -4.95
N PRO A 33 13.34 -12.56 -5.67
CA PRO A 33 12.16 -12.82 -6.52
C PRO A 33 10.91 -13.35 -5.78
N ALA A 34 10.98 -13.58 -4.47
CA ALA A 34 9.95 -14.31 -3.70
C ALA A 34 8.63 -13.54 -3.48
N VAL A 35 8.63 -12.22 -3.58
CA VAL A 35 7.46 -11.31 -3.42
C VAL A 35 6.68 -11.59 -2.13
N TYR A 36 7.14 -11.00 -1.04
CA TYR A 36 6.63 -11.29 0.30
C TYR A 36 5.35 -10.55 0.73
N ASN A 37 4.86 -9.62 -0.09
CA ASN A 37 3.62 -8.91 0.17
C ASN A 37 2.47 -9.53 -0.65
N PRO A 38 1.55 -10.29 -0.05
CA PRO A 38 0.44 -10.92 -0.77
C PRO A 38 -0.49 -9.94 -1.49
N ASP A 39 -0.61 -8.70 -1.00
CA ASP A 39 -1.45 -7.69 -1.64
C ASP A 39 -0.90 -7.31 -3.01
N GLU A 40 0.44 -7.19 -3.15
CA GLU A 40 1.10 -6.90 -4.42
C GLU A 40 0.78 -8.01 -5.45
N VAL A 41 0.79 -9.28 -5.01
CA VAL A 41 0.47 -10.43 -5.86
C VAL A 41 -0.98 -10.38 -6.33
N SER A 42 -1.89 -10.09 -5.41
CA SER A 42 -3.33 -10.01 -5.70
C SER A 42 -3.65 -8.87 -6.67
N ILE A 43 -3.02 -7.71 -6.49
CA ILE A 43 -3.21 -6.52 -7.34
C ILE A 43 -2.59 -6.74 -8.73
N MET A 44 -1.34 -7.21 -8.78
CA MET A 44 -0.64 -7.47 -10.04
C MET A 44 -1.36 -8.52 -10.87
N SER A 45 -1.82 -9.61 -10.24
CA SER A 45 -2.52 -10.69 -10.94
C SER A 45 -3.86 -10.23 -11.54
N ARG A 46 -4.60 -9.33 -10.87
CA ARG A 46 -5.82 -8.74 -11.43
C ARG A 46 -5.51 -7.86 -12.64
N ALA A 47 -4.52 -6.98 -12.53
CA ALA A 47 -4.13 -6.10 -13.63
C ALA A 47 -3.64 -6.88 -14.85
N LEU A 48 -2.77 -7.88 -14.67
CA LEU A 48 -2.28 -8.72 -15.77
C LEU A 48 -3.34 -9.71 -16.29
N GLY A 49 -4.39 -9.98 -15.51
CA GLY A 49 -5.55 -10.78 -15.92
C GLY A 49 -6.20 -10.24 -17.20
N PHE A 50 -6.17 -8.91 -17.40
CA PHE A 50 -6.70 -8.24 -18.59
C PHE A 50 -6.04 -8.69 -19.91
N ALA A 51 -4.81 -9.21 -19.86
CA ALA A 51 -4.14 -9.76 -21.02
C ALA A 51 -4.86 -10.97 -21.65
N LYS A 52 -5.82 -11.58 -20.93
CA LYS A 52 -6.63 -12.70 -21.43
C LYS A 52 -7.75 -12.26 -22.40
N GLY A 53 -7.88 -10.96 -22.67
CA GLY A 53 -8.90 -10.42 -23.57
C GLY A 53 -10.19 -10.01 -22.86
N ASP A 54 -10.21 -10.00 -21.53
CA ASP A 54 -11.34 -9.55 -20.72
C ASP A 54 -10.90 -8.39 -19.83
N LEU A 55 -11.44 -7.19 -20.06
CA LEU A 55 -11.12 -5.99 -19.29
C LEU A 55 -11.91 -5.88 -17.98
N ASN A 56 -12.82 -6.82 -17.70
CA ASN A 56 -13.57 -6.84 -16.47
C ASN A 56 -12.73 -7.47 -15.33
N PRO A 57 -12.57 -6.80 -14.18
CA PRO A 57 -11.81 -7.36 -13.07
C PRO A 57 -12.55 -8.51 -12.36
N HIS A 58 -13.87 -8.65 -12.53
CA HIS A 58 -14.75 -9.61 -11.81
C HIS A 58 -14.61 -9.54 -10.28
N ASN A 59 -14.05 -8.44 -9.80
CA ASN A 59 -13.79 -8.17 -8.40
C ASN A 59 -13.73 -6.65 -8.24
N PHE A 60 -14.66 -6.12 -7.46
CA PHE A 60 -14.90 -4.69 -7.33
C PHE A 60 -14.65 -4.20 -5.91
N LEU A 61 -13.79 -4.92 -5.17
CA LEU A 61 -13.22 -4.49 -3.90
C LEU A 61 -12.66 -3.06 -3.99
N TYR A 62 -12.08 -2.75 -5.15
CA TYR A 62 -11.66 -1.42 -5.57
C TYR A 62 -12.28 -1.10 -6.94
N PRO A 63 -12.44 0.19 -7.29
CA PRO A 63 -12.80 0.56 -8.65
C PRO A 63 -11.66 0.25 -9.64
N THR A 64 -11.97 0.20 -10.93
CA THR A 64 -11.14 -0.51 -11.92
C THR A 64 -9.93 0.29 -12.42
N PHE A 65 -9.97 1.62 -12.35
CA PHE A 65 -9.02 2.48 -13.06
C PHE A 65 -7.56 2.22 -12.70
N TYR A 66 -7.24 2.01 -11.42
CA TYR A 66 -5.86 1.73 -11.02
C TYR A 66 -5.33 0.44 -11.67
N PHE A 67 -6.16 -0.60 -11.80
CA PHE A 67 -5.76 -1.84 -12.47
C PHE A 67 -5.49 -1.59 -13.96
N TYR A 68 -6.25 -0.73 -14.64
CA TYR A 68 -5.97 -0.34 -16.02
C TYR A 68 -4.67 0.44 -16.15
N VAL A 69 -4.40 1.38 -15.24
CA VAL A 69 -3.14 2.12 -15.21
C VAL A 69 -1.96 1.18 -14.99
N LEU A 70 -2.07 0.26 -14.04
CA LEU A 70 -1.03 -0.74 -13.77
C LEU A 70 -0.82 -1.68 -14.95
N PHE A 71 -1.91 -2.16 -15.57
CA PHE A 71 -1.84 -3.00 -16.78
C PHE A 71 -1.14 -2.28 -17.94
N GLY A 72 -1.54 -1.04 -18.23
CA GLY A 72 -0.89 -0.22 -19.26
C GLY A 72 0.57 0.08 -18.94
N TRP A 73 0.89 0.31 -17.66
CA TRP A 73 2.26 0.55 -17.19
C TRP A 73 3.17 -0.67 -17.40
N ILE A 74 2.72 -1.86 -17.00
CA ILE A 74 3.47 -3.11 -17.23
C ILE A 74 3.54 -3.45 -18.72
N GLY A 75 2.47 -3.19 -19.48
CA GLY A 75 2.46 -3.31 -20.94
C GLY A 75 3.51 -2.42 -21.59
N GLY A 76 3.62 -1.16 -21.17
CA GLY A 76 4.65 -0.22 -21.63
C GLY A 76 6.06 -0.69 -21.27
N TRP A 77 6.27 -1.21 -20.06
CA TRP A 77 7.53 -1.81 -19.65
C TRP A 77 7.90 -3.02 -20.53
N PHE A 78 6.94 -3.90 -20.81
CA PHE A 78 7.15 -5.04 -21.72
C PHE A 78 7.53 -4.56 -23.12
N VAL A 79 6.79 -3.61 -23.70
CA VAL A 79 7.07 -3.07 -25.04
C VAL A 79 8.48 -2.48 -25.11
N LEU A 80 8.91 -1.73 -24.08
CA LEU A 80 10.27 -1.19 -24.04
C LEU A 80 11.32 -2.31 -24.05
N ASN A 81 11.16 -3.35 -23.23
CA ASN A 81 12.09 -4.48 -23.18
C ASN A 81 12.06 -5.35 -24.43
N TRP A 82 10.92 -5.40 -25.12
CA TRP A 82 10.80 -6.07 -26.41
C TRP A 82 11.55 -5.31 -27.51
N LEU A 83 11.40 -3.98 -27.56
CA LEU A 83 12.09 -3.14 -28.53
C LEU A 83 13.62 -3.14 -28.33
N THR A 84 14.11 -3.30 -27.10
CA THR A 84 15.55 -3.42 -26.81
C THR A 84 16.08 -4.85 -26.98
N GLY A 85 15.22 -5.83 -27.28
CA GLY A 85 15.58 -7.25 -27.38
C GLY A 85 15.82 -7.94 -26.04
N ALA A 86 15.62 -7.26 -24.91
CA ALA A 86 15.76 -7.84 -23.57
C ALA A 86 14.71 -8.91 -23.28
N ILE A 87 13.49 -8.77 -23.84
CA ILE A 87 12.43 -9.78 -23.78
C ILE A 87 11.92 -10.05 -25.21
N PRO A 88 12.36 -11.14 -25.87
CA PRO A 88 12.19 -11.29 -27.32
C PRO A 88 10.75 -11.55 -27.78
N SER A 89 9.86 -11.97 -26.89
CA SER A 89 8.47 -12.30 -27.22
C SER A 89 7.54 -12.21 -26.01
N LEU A 90 6.22 -12.20 -26.27
CA LEU A 90 5.20 -12.31 -25.23
C LEU A 90 5.31 -13.63 -24.47
N GLY A 91 5.65 -14.73 -25.15
CA GLY A 91 5.87 -16.03 -24.51
C GLY A 91 7.06 -16.01 -23.55
N ALA A 92 8.14 -15.33 -23.92
CA ALA A 92 9.29 -15.12 -23.05
C ALA A 92 8.92 -14.28 -21.81
N PHE A 93 8.13 -13.22 -22.00
CA PHE A 93 7.59 -12.42 -20.88
C PHE A 93 6.74 -13.25 -19.92
N GLN A 94 5.81 -14.05 -20.45
CA GLN A 94 4.95 -14.92 -19.64
C GLN A 94 5.77 -15.94 -18.85
N THR A 95 6.74 -16.57 -19.51
CA THR A 95 7.65 -17.52 -18.86
C THR A 95 8.43 -16.83 -17.74
N GLN A 96 9.05 -15.69 -18.03
CA GLN A 96 9.76 -14.89 -17.03
C GLN A 96 8.86 -14.54 -15.84
N PHE A 97 7.65 -14.03 -16.07
CA PHE A 97 6.73 -13.67 -14.98
C PHE A 97 6.41 -14.84 -14.03
N PHE A 98 6.30 -16.08 -14.54
CA PHE A 98 5.99 -17.23 -13.69
C PHE A 98 7.21 -17.86 -13.01
N LEU A 99 8.42 -17.64 -13.53
CA LEU A 99 9.66 -18.21 -12.99
C LEU A 99 10.43 -17.22 -12.12
N ASP A 100 10.59 -16.00 -12.61
CA ASP A 100 11.23 -14.88 -11.92
C ASP A 100 10.45 -13.58 -12.19
N PRO A 101 9.51 -13.22 -11.30
CA PRO A 101 8.67 -12.05 -11.50
C PRO A 101 9.39 -10.73 -11.16
N SER A 102 10.69 -10.74 -10.84
CA SER A 102 11.42 -9.58 -10.31
C SER A 102 11.26 -8.32 -11.16
N GLY A 103 11.43 -8.42 -12.48
CA GLY A 103 11.28 -7.28 -13.39
C GLY A 103 9.88 -6.68 -13.38
N VAL A 104 8.85 -7.52 -13.32
CA VAL A 104 7.43 -7.10 -13.34
C VAL A 104 7.06 -6.39 -12.03
N TYR A 105 7.46 -6.93 -10.87
CA TYR A 105 7.19 -6.26 -9.60
C TYR A 105 8.03 -5.01 -9.42
N LEU A 106 9.29 -5.00 -9.84
CA LEU A 106 10.11 -3.78 -9.80
C LEU A 106 9.49 -2.66 -10.66
N ALA A 107 9.01 -3.01 -11.86
CA ALA A 107 8.27 -2.08 -12.71
C ALA A 107 6.98 -1.60 -12.02
N GLY A 108 6.19 -2.50 -11.44
CA GLY A 108 4.97 -2.13 -10.70
C GLY A 108 5.25 -1.20 -9.52
N ARG A 109 6.30 -1.47 -8.73
CA ARG A 109 6.71 -0.63 -7.60
C ARG A 109 7.21 0.74 -8.07
N ALA A 110 7.89 0.80 -9.23
CA ALA A 110 8.32 2.05 -9.84
C ALA A 110 7.13 2.98 -10.18
N LEU A 111 5.94 2.45 -10.52
CA LEU A 111 4.73 3.28 -10.68
C LEU A 111 4.36 3.99 -9.37
N GLY A 112 4.46 3.29 -8.23
CA GLY A 112 4.29 3.86 -6.89
C GLY A 112 5.27 4.99 -6.62
N VAL A 113 6.55 4.79 -6.96
CA VAL A 113 7.60 5.83 -6.86
C VAL A 113 7.26 7.06 -7.70
N VAL A 114 6.92 6.88 -8.97
CA VAL A 114 6.56 7.98 -9.89
C VAL A 114 5.37 8.77 -9.36
N CYS A 115 4.31 8.09 -8.91
CA CYS A 115 3.15 8.73 -8.30
C CYS A 115 3.50 9.48 -7.01
N GLY A 116 4.38 8.92 -6.17
CA GLY A 116 4.85 9.54 -4.94
C GLY A 116 5.64 10.84 -5.20
N VAL A 117 6.59 10.80 -6.15
CA VAL A 117 7.38 11.99 -6.55
C VAL A 117 6.51 13.05 -7.20
N ALA A 118 5.57 12.65 -8.06
CA ALA A 118 4.58 13.57 -8.63
C ALA A 118 3.71 14.22 -7.53
N THR A 119 3.36 13.49 -6.48
CA THR A 119 2.61 14.04 -5.34
C THR A 119 3.42 15.12 -4.61
N VAL A 120 4.73 14.94 -4.44
CA VAL A 120 5.63 15.98 -3.88
C VAL A 120 5.60 17.25 -4.73
N TRP A 121 5.64 17.12 -6.06
CA TRP A 121 5.53 18.25 -6.96
C TRP A 121 4.16 18.95 -6.85
N VAL A 122 3.06 18.20 -6.86
CA VAL A 122 1.71 18.78 -6.71
C VAL A 122 1.54 19.46 -5.36
N THR A 123 2.14 18.90 -4.30
CA THR A 123 2.17 19.48 -2.94
C THR A 123 2.91 20.81 -2.92
N TRP A 124 4.04 20.93 -3.63
CA TRP A 124 4.69 22.23 -3.86
C TRP A 124 3.70 23.22 -4.49
N LEU A 125 3.01 22.81 -5.56
CA LEU A 125 2.10 23.68 -6.31
C LEU A 125 0.89 24.14 -5.50
N LEU A 126 0.38 23.27 -4.61
CA LEU A 126 -0.70 23.59 -3.67
C LEU A 126 -0.24 24.63 -2.65
N ALA A 127 0.85 24.36 -1.93
CA ALA A 127 1.35 25.28 -0.91
C ALA A 127 1.86 26.60 -1.49
N ALA A 128 2.48 26.57 -2.67
CA ALA A 128 2.94 27.78 -3.35
C ALA A 128 1.78 28.70 -3.75
N ARG A 129 0.61 28.15 -4.10
CA ARG A 129 -0.61 28.94 -4.35
C ARG A 129 -1.19 29.52 -3.06
N THR A 130 -1.07 28.81 -1.94
CA THR A 130 -1.61 29.26 -0.66
C THR A 130 -0.75 30.33 -0.01
N ALA A 131 0.57 30.19 0.05
CA ALA A 131 1.45 31.10 0.80
C ALA A 131 2.79 31.40 0.10
N GLY A 132 2.87 31.22 -1.22
CA GLY A 132 4.04 31.56 -2.02
C GLY A 132 5.11 30.46 -2.05
N TRP A 133 6.14 30.65 -2.89
CA TRP A 133 7.11 29.61 -3.22
C TRP A 133 7.84 29.00 -2.01
N ARG A 134 8.05 29.76 -0.93
CA ARG A 134 8.65 29.25 0.32
C ARG A 134 7.77 28.17 0.95
N ALA A 135 6.45 28.39 1.01
CA ALA A 135 5.53 27.37 1.50
C ALA A 135 5.56 26.12 0.60
N GLY A 136 5.66 26.32 -0.72
CA GLY A 136 5.87 25.25 -1.70
C GLY A 136 7.10 24.40 -1.40
N ALA A 137 8.26 25.05 -1.21
CA ALA A 137 9.51 24.36 -0.91
C ALA A 137 9.47 23.59 0.41
N VAL A 138 8.92 24.19 1.47
CA VAL A 138 8.80 23.53 2.78
C VAL A 138 7.85 22.35 2.70
N ALA A 139 6.66 22.52 2.11
CA ALA A 139 5.69 21.43 1.99
C ALA A 139 6.23 20.26 1.16
N ALA A 140 6.94 20.56 0.07
CA ALA A 140 7.58 19.54 -0.76
C ALA A 140 8.68 18.80 0.00
N LEU A 141 9.54 19.49 0.75
CA LEU A 141 10.57 18.86 1.58
C LEU A 141 9.93 17.92 2.61
N LEU A 142 8.91 18.39 3.34
CA LEU A 142 8.25 17.59 4.38
C LEU A 142 7.59 16.33 3.82
N LEU A 143 6.92 16.40 2.67
CA LEU A 143 6.33 15.22 2.03
C LEU A 143 7.39 14.31 1.38
N ALA A 144 8.48 14.89 0.83
CA ALA A 144 9.56 14.12 0.25
C ALA A 144 10.17 13.13 1.25
N VAL A 145 10.25 13.55 2.53
CA VAL A 145 10.86 12.78 3.62
C VAL A 145 9.85 12.16 4.60
N ALA A 146 8.55 12.22 4.30
CA ALA A 146 7.51 11.66 5.17
C ALA A 146 7.59 10.12 5.20
N PRO A 147 7.85 9.47 6.37
CA PRO A 147 8.15 8.05 6.43
C PRO A 147 7.05 7.15 5.86
N THR A 148 5.79 7.42 6.19
CA THR A 148 4.63 6.69 5.62
C THR A 148 4.57 6.83 4.09
N ALA A 149 4.72 8.04 3.56
CA ALA A 149 4.68 8.30 2.11
C ALA A 149 5.90 7.75 1.35
N VAL A 150 7.03 7.57 2.03
CA VAL A 150 8.22 6.93 1.48
C VAL A 150 8.03 5.41 1.48
N ARG A 151 7.68 4.83 2.63
CA ARG A 151 7.47 3.39 2.79
C ARG A 151 6.42 2.87 1.81
N ASP A 152 5.27 3.51 1.73
CA ASP A 152 4.14 2.97 0.96
C ASP A 152 4.35 3.10 -0.55
N ALA A 153 5.28 3.94 -1.01
CA ALA A 153 5.69 4.03 -2.41
C ALA A 153 6.50 2.81 -2.89
N HIS A 154 6.96 1.95 -1.97
CA HIS A 154 7.68 0.71 -2.31
C HIS A 154 6.75 -0.45 -2.69
N TYR A 155 5.43 -0.29 -2.55
CA TYR A 155 4.48 -1.38 -2.80
C TYR A 155 3.64 -1.12 -4.06
N VAL A 156 3.29 -2.19 -4.77
CA VAL A 156 2.25 -2.18 -5.81
C VAL A 156 0.86 -2.05 -5.15
N LYS A 157 0.53 -0.85 -4.69
CA LYS A 157 -0.74 -0.51 -4.05
C LYS A 157 -1.32 0.78 -4.61
N HIS A 158 -2.64 0.91 -4.52
CA HIS A 158 -3.39 2.05 -5.03
C HIS A 158 -3.35 3.28 -4.11
N ASP A 159 -2.88 3.15 -2.86
CA ASP A 159 -2.82 4.24 -1.87
C ASP A 159 -1.99 5.45 -2.32
N VAL A 160 -0.83 5.21 -2.95
CA VAL A 160 0.03 6.29 -3.47
C VAL A 160 -0.53 6.92 -4.75
N PRO A 161 -0.99 6.14 -5.76
CA PRO A 161 -1.71 6.67 -6.92
C PRO A 161 -2.95 7.52 -6.58
N VAL A 162 -3.81 7.08 -5.64
CA VAL A 162 -4.99 7.87 -5.28
C VAL A 162 -4.61 9.13 -4.50
N THR A 163 -3.53 9.11 -3.73
CA THR A 163 -2.98 10.31 -3.09
C THR A 163 -2.59 11.37 -4.13
N LEU A 164 -1.95 10.97 -5.23
CA LEU A 164 -1.68 11.86 -6.35
C LEU A 164 -2.98 12.40 -6.96
N ALA A 165 -3.94 11.53 -7.24
CA ALA A 165 -5.23 11.91 -7.85
C ALA A 165 -5.99 12.91 -6.98
N VAL A 166 -6.01 12.72 -5.66
CA VAL A 166 -6.60 13.63 -4.66
C VAL A 166 -5.87 14.97 -4.65
N ALA A 167 -4.54 14.98 -4.62
CA ALA A 167 -3.76 16.21 -4.63
C ALA A 167 -3.96 17.02 -5.92
N VAL A 168 -4.03 16.34 -7.08
CA VAL A 168 -4.32 16.96 -8.39
C VAL A 168 -5.75 17.52 -8.42
N ALA A 169 -6.73 16.75 -7.95
CA ALA A 169 -8.12 17.22 -7.84
C ALA A 169 -8.18 18.49 -7.00
N MET A 170 -7.57 18.50 -5.81
CA MET A 170 -7.54 19.69 -4.96
C MET A 170 -6.84 20.89 -5.60
N LEU A 171 -5.79 20.66 -6.40
CA LEU A 171 -5.13 21.73 -7.15
C LEU A 171 -6.05 22.32 -8.23
N VAL A 172 -6.88 21.49 -8.88
CA VAL A 172 -7.89 21.93 -9.85
C VAL A 172 -9.03 22.67 -9.15
N LEU A 173 -9.52 22.16 -8.02
CA LEU A 173 -10.60 22.78 -7.24
C LEU A 173 -10.20 24.14 -6.68
N LEU A 174 -8.97 24.30 -6.18
CA LEU A 174 -8.45 25.61 -5.77
C LEU A 174 -8.40 26.62 -6.92
N ARG A 175 -8.08 26.18 -8.14
CA ARG A 175 -8.10 27.04 -9.34
C ARG A 175 -9.52 27.39 -9.76
N LEU A 176 -10.43 26.41 -9.73
CA LEU A 176 -11.84 26.63 -10.04
C LEU A 176 -12.45 27.68 -9.11
N ALA A 177 -12.20 27.55 -7.81
CA ALA A 177 -12.73 28.46 -6.80
C ALA A 177 -12.14 29.88 -6.88
N ARG A 178 -11.06 30.10 -7.65
CA ARG A 178 -10.30 31.37 -7.77
C ARG A 178 -9.92 31.98 -6.42
N VAL A 179 -9.79 31.17 -5.38
CA VAL A 179 -9.51 31.69 -4.05
C VAL A 179 -8.09 32.26 -4.06
N GLY A 180 -7.94 33.55 -3.74
CA GLY A 180 -6.63 34.22 -3.63
C GLY A 180 -6.23 35.10 -4.81
N GLU A 181 -7.09 35.20 -5.83
CA GLU A 181 -7.01 36.27 -6.83
C GLU A 181 -7.67 37.54 -6.24
N ALA A 182 -7.10 38.72 -6.50
CA ALA A 182 -7.64 39.98 -5.97
C ALA A 182 -9.11 40.12 -6.40
N ALA A 183 -9.99 40.36 -5.42
CA ALA A 183 -11.44 40.38 -5.54
C ALA A 183 -12.00 41.57 -6.35
N HIS A 184 -11.31 41.97 -7.43
CA HIS A 184 -11.57 43.20 -8.17
C HIS A 184 -12.47 42.99 -9.40
N ALA A 185 -12.82 41.74 -9.72
CA ALA A 185 -13.78 41.43 -10.78
C ALA A 185 -14.88 40.50 -10.23
N PRO A 186 -16.18 40.78 -10.49
CA PRO A 186 -17.24 39.83 -10.19
C PRO A 186 -16.92 38.50 -10.89
N PRO A 187 -17.11 37.34 -10.22
CA PRO A 187 -16.85 36.07 -10.85
C PRO A 187 -17.83 35.90 -12.01
N ASP A 188 -17.31 35.85 -13.25
CA ASP A 188 -18.09 35.32 -14.37
C ASP A 188 -18.67 33.96 -13.96
N PRO A 189 -19.93 33.66 -14.29
CA PRO A 189 -20.50 32.35 -14.01
C PRO A 189 -19.56 31.27 -14.55
N PRO A 190 -19.30 30.20 -13.77
CA PRO A 190 -18.43 29.13 -14.22
C PRO A 190 -18.96 28.54 -15.52
N ARG A 191 -18.13 28.54 -16.56
CA ARG A 191 -18.49 27.91 -17.83
C ARG A 191 -18.66 26.40 -17.62
N PRO A 192 -19.68 25.75 -18.20
CA PRO A 192 -19.90 24.31 -18.06
C PRO A 192 -18.65 23.44 -18.29
N PRO A 193 -17.77 23.70 -19.28
CA PRO A 193 -16.56 22.90 -19.47
C PRO A 193 -15.60 22.91 -18.28
N ALA A 194 -15.50 24.03 -17.55
CA ALA A 194 -14.64 24.11 -16.38
C ALA A 194 -15.19 23.29 -15.20
N LEU A 195 -16.51 23.26 -15.04
CA LEU A 195 -17.19 22.45 -14.03
C LEU A 195 -17.10 20.97 -14.36
N LEU A 196 -17.35 20.60 -15.62
CA LEU A 196 -17.20 19.24 -16.13
C LEU A 196 -15.78 18.73 -15.93
N ALA A 197 -14.76 19.53 -16.25
CA ALA A 197 -13.36 19.16 -16.07
C ALA A 197 -13.00 18.99 -14.57
N ALA A 198 -13.45 19.90 -13.70
CA ALA A 198 -13.23 19.77 -12.26
C ALA A 198 -13.89 18.53 -11.68
N GLY A 199 -15.14 18.27 -12.09
CA GLY A 199 -15.85 17.03 -11.78
C GLY A 199 -15.11 15.79 -12.27
N ALA A 200 -14.69 15.78 -13.53
CA ALA A 200 -14.00 14.66 -14.15
C ALA A 200 -12.71 14.28 -13.41
N VAL A 201 -11.92 15.26 -12.98
CA VAL A 201 -10.71 14.99 -12.18
C VAL A 201 -11.06 14.36 -10.82
N CYS A 202 -12.15 14.77 -10.17
CA CYS A 202 -12.66 14.06 -8.98
C CYS A 202 -13.12 12.63 -9.33
N GLY A 203 -13.81 12.43 -10.45
CA GLY A 203 -14.24 11.11 -10.93
C GLY A 203 -13.08 10.15 -11.19
N VAL A 204 -11.95 10.66 -11.74
CA VAL A 204 -10.70 9.91 -11.86
C VAL A 204 -10.19 9.45 -10.49
N ALA A 205 -10.19 10.32 -9.49
CA ALA A 205 -9.79 9.97 -8.13
C ALA A 205 -10.73 8.92 -7.51
N PHE A 206 -12.06 9.08 -7.68
CA PHE A 206 -13.07 8.10 -7.24
C PHE A 206 -12.83 6.73 -7.86
N SER A 207 -12.45 6.71 -9.14
CA SER A 207 -12.19 5.49 -9.89
C SER A 207 -10.84 4.86 -9.53
N THR A 208 -9.94 5.61 -8.89
CA THR A 208 -8.68 5.10 -8.35
C THR A 208 -8.90 4.42 -6.99
N HIS A 209 -9.73 5.03 -6.12
CA HIS A 209 -10.22 4.40 -4.89
C HIS A 209 -11.56 5.00 -4.45
N TYR A 210 -12.51 4.16 -4.02
CA TYR A 210 -13.81 4.61 -3.50
C TYR A 210 -13.75 5.68 -2.41
N TYR A 211 -12.79 5.65 -1.49
CA TYR A 211 -12.73 6.67 -0.44
C TYR A 211 -12.45 8.07 -0.98
N ALA A 212 -11.97 8.20 -2.21
CA ALA A 212 -11.76 9.51 -2.80
C ALA A 212 -13.08 10.25 -3.01
N VAL A 213 -14.24 9.58 -2.89
CA VAL A 213 -15.60 10.16 -2.90
C VAL A 213 -15.74 11.37 -1.97
N PHE A 214 -14.95 11.45 -0.90
CA PHE A 214 -14.91 12.63 -0.01
C PHE A 214 -14.46 13.91 -0.73
N LEU A 215 -13.88 13.85 -1.94
CA LEU A 215 -13.66 15.03 -2.79
C LEU A 215 -14.96 15.67 -3.31
N ALA A 216 -16.11 15.00 -3.20
CA ALA A 216 -17.40 15.62 -3.47
C ALA A 216 -17.64 16.86 -2.58
N LEU A 217 -17.12 16.85 -1.34
CA LEU A 217 -17.23 17.98 -0.41
C LEU A 217 -16.39 19.21 -0.84
N PRO A 218 -15.07 19.13 -1.10
CA PRO A 218 -14.34 20.26 -1.64
C PRO A 218 -14.82 20.65 -3.05
N LEU A 219 -15.35 19.71 -3.87
CA LEU A 219 -15.99 20.06 -5.15
C LEU A 219 -17.20 20.97 -4.91
N ALA A 220 -18.03 20.65 -3.93
CA ALA A 220 -19.15 21.49 -3.48
C ALA A 220 -18.73 22.90 -3.16
N ILE A 221 -17.73 22.98 -2.26
CA ILE A 221 -17.24 24.23 -1.73
C ILE A 221 -16.61 25.04 -2.85
N ALA A 222 -15.87 24.41 -3.77
CA ALA A 222 -15.27 25.09 -4.90
C ALA A 222 -16.32 25.66 -5.86
N VAL A 223 -17.40 24.93 -6.15
CA VAL A 223 -18.54 25.41 -6.96
C VAL A 223 -19.25 26.57 -6.24
N ALA A 224 -19.54 26.43 -4.95
CA ALA A 224 -20.21 27.46 -4.17
C ALA A 224 -19.38 28.75 -4.05
N LEU A 225 -18.06 28.63 -3.85
CA LEU A 225 -17.14 29.76 -3.87
C LEU A 225 -17.09 30.41 -5.26
N ARG A 226 -17.01 29.59 -6.31
CA ARG A 226 -16.95 30.07 -7.69
C ARG A 226 -18.21 30.83 -8.11
N CYS A 227 -19.38 30.39 -7.65
CA CYS A 227 -20.65 31.08 -7.90
C CYS A 227 -20.88 32.28 -6.95
N GLY A 228 -19.97 32.56 -6.01
CA GLY A 228 -20.10 33.67 -5.07
C GLY A 228 -21.08 33.42 -3.91
N ALA A 229 -21.57 32.19 -3.72
CA ALA A 229 -22.54 31.86 -2.67
C ALA A 229 -21.95 31.94 -1.25
N LEU A 230 -20.65 31.63 -1.10
CA LEU A 230 -19.96 31.65 0.21
C LEU A 230 -19.17 32.93 0.45
N ALA A 231 -18.55 33.51 -0.59
CA ALA A 231 -17.57 34.59 -0.45
C ALA A 231 -17.67 35.68 -1.55
N GLY A 232 -18.89 36.01 -1.99
CA GLY A 232 -19.13 37.03 -3.02
C GLY A 232 -18.84 38.47 -2.56
N PRO A 233 -18.57 39.41 -3.49
CA PRO A 233 -18.36 40.82 -3.15
C PRO A 233 -19.62 41.43 -2.49
N PRO A 234 -19.46 42.33 -1.50
CA PRO A 234 -20.59 43.02 -0.90
C PRO A 234 -21.35 43.81 -1.98
N GLY A 235 -22.68 43.61 -2.05
CA GLY A 235 -23.55 44.25 -3.05
C GLY A 235 -23.68 43.52 -4.39
N GLY A 236 -22.98 42.40 -4.60
CA GLY A 236 -23.18 41.54 -5.78
C GLY A 236 -24.48 40.74 -5.71
N ALA A 237 -25.11 40.49 -6.85
CA ALA A 237 -26.25 39.58 -6.94
C ALA A 237 -25.83 38.18 -6.48
N ARG A 238 -26.52 37.63 -5.49
CA ARG A 238 -26.31 36.25 -5.05
C ARG A 238 -26.83 35.29 -6.12
N PRO A 239 -26.15 34.16 -6.37
CA PRO A 239 -26.66 33.16 -7.29
C PRO A 239 -27.99 32.62 -6.78
N THR A 240 -28.92 32.31 -7.68
CA THR A 240 -30.14 31.63 -7.30
C THR A 240 -29.85 30.17 -6.94
N THR A 241 -30.77 29.52 -6.24
CA THR A 241 -30.70 28.07 -6.00
C THR A 241 -30.60 27.29 -7.31
N ALA A 242 -31.29 27.73 -8.36
CA ALA A 242 -31.25 27.11 -9.69
C ALA A 242 -29.86 27.21 -10.34
N ASP A 243 -29.16 28.33 -10.18
CA ASP A 243 -27.80 28.51 -10.71
C ASP A 243 -26.81 27.59 -10.01
N LEU A 244 -26.91 27.47 -8.68
CA LEU A 244 -26.08 26.57 -7.90
C LEU A 244 -26.34 25.11 -8.25
N LEU A 245 -27.60 24.69 -8.37
CA LEU A 245 -27.97 23.34 -8.78
C LEU A 245 -27.46 23.02 -10.19
N ARG A 246 -27.56 23.98 -11.13
CA ARG A 246 -27.06 23.80 -12.51
C ARG A 246 -25.54 23.66 -12.53
N ALA A 247 -24.82 24.49 -11.78
CA ALA A 247 -23.36 24.41 -11.71
C ALA A 247 -22.90 23.08 -11.08
N TRP A 248 -23.60 22.66 -10.02
CA TRP A 248 -23.39 21.36 -9.40
C TRP A 248 -23.71 20.21 -10.31
N ALA A 249 -24.80 20.26 -11.07
CA ALA A 249 -25.16 19.23 -12.02
C ALA A 249 -24.06 19.03 -13.06
N TRP A 250 -23.46 20.11 -13.59
CA TRP A 250 -22.32 19.99 -14.51
C TRP A 250 -21.10 19.34 -13.85
N ALA A 251 -20.76 19.74 -12.62
CA ALA A 251 -19.65 19.14 -11.88
C ALA A 251 -19.90 17.66 -11.55
N ALA A 252 -21.09 17.32 -11.05
CA ALA A 252 -21.49 15.96 -10.73
C ALA A 252 -21.54 15.08 -11.99
N THR A 253 -22.02 15.62 -13.12
CA THR A 253 -22.00 14.94 -14.42
C THR A 253 -20.57 14.62 -14.85
N GLY A 254 -19.65 15.59 -14.75
CA GLY A 254 -18.24 15.35 -15.06
C GLY A 254 -17.64 14.24 -14.21
N ALA A 255 -17.92 14.24 -12.90
CA ALA A 255 -17.43 13.21 -11.98
C ALA A 255 -18.03 11.83 -12.29
N ALA A 256 -19.34 11.74 -12.49
CA ALA A 256 -20.03 10.50 -12.80
C ALA A 256 -19.56 9.91 -14.14
N VAL A 257 -19.48 10.72 -15.20
CA VAL A 257 -19.01 10.29 -16.52
C VAL A 257 -17.58 9.77 -16.44
N ALA A 258 -16.67 10.48 -15.79
CA ALA A 258 -15.28 10.02 -15.65
C ALA A 258 -15.17 8.75 -14.80
N PHE A 259 -15.90 8.66 -13.69
CA PHE A 259 -15.92 7.47 -12.84
C PHE A 259 -16.44 6.23 -13.60
N ILE A 260 -17.57 6.38 -14.30
CA ILE A 260 -18.18 5.29 -15.08
C ILE A 260 -17.27 4.91 -16.25
N ALA A 261 -16.72 5.88 -16.98
CA ALA A 261 -15.84 5.59 -18.12
C ALA A 261 -14.57 4.82 -17.71
N LEU A 262 -14.09 5.05 -16.49
CA LEU A 262 -12.87 4.42 -15.96
C LEU A 262 -13.14 3.19 -15.08
N SER A 263 -14.41 2.91 -14.76
CA SER A 263 -14.89 1.69 -14.08
C SER A 263 -16.22 1.21 -14.68
N PRO A 264 -16.29 0.93 -16.00
CA PRO A 264 -17.56 0.68 -16.69
C PRO A 264 -18.25 -0.59 -16.20
N PHE A 265 -17.48 -1.59 -15.77
CA PHE A 265 -17.99 -2.88 -15.34
C PHE A 265 -18.75 -2.86 -14.01
N LEU A 266 -18.66 -1.76 -13.24
CA LEU A 266 -19.56 -1.54 -12.09
C LEU A 266 -21.03 -1.46 -12.51
N LEU A 267 -21.31 -1.01 -13.75
CA LEU A 267 -22.67 -0.99 -14.31
C LEU A 267 -23.06 -2.32 -14.96
N VAL A 268 -22.08 -3.10 -15.40
CA VAL A 268 -22.29 -4.41 -16.03
C VAL A 268 -22.62 -5.46 -14.96
N GLU A 269 -21.92 -5.41 -13.82
CA GLU A 269 -22.09 -6.35 -12.71
C GLU A 269 -22.39 -5.65 -11.36
N PRO A 270 -23.51 -4.91 -11.26
CA PRO A 270 -23.82 -4.13 -10.06
C PRO A 270 -24.03 -5.01 -8.82
N ARG A 271 -24.49 -6.26 -9.00
CA ARG A 271 -24.68 -7.20 -7.88
C ARG A 271 -23.34 -7.63 -7.29
N THR A 272 -22.41 -8.07 -8.13
CA THR A 272 -21.04 -8.43 -7.72
C THR A 272 -20.37 -7.23 -7.07
N ALA A 273 -20.50 -6.05 -7.69
CA ALA A 273 -19.96 -4.80 -7.16
C ALA A 273 -20.49 -4.47 -5.76
N TRP A 274 -21.81 -4.55 -5.57
CA TRP A 274 -22.43 -4.31 -4.28
C TRP A 274 -21.94 -5.30 -3.21
N GLN A 275 -21.89 -6.59 -3.55
CA GLN A 275 -21.43 -7.64 -2.63
C GLN A 275 -19.99 -7.41 -2.18
N ASP A 276 -19.08 -7.13 -3.09
CA ASP A 276 -17.67 -6.90 -2.79
C ASP A 276 -17.45 -5.65 -1.92
N ILE A 277 -18.15 -4.55 -2.24
CA ILE A 277 -18.08 -3.29 -1.48
C ILE A 277 -18.60 -3.49 -0.05
N VAL A 278 -19.74 -4.20 0.11
CA VAL A 278 -20.33 -4.48 1.42
C VAL A 278 -19.45 -5.42 2.24
N ALA A 279 -18.94 -6.50 1.64
CA ALA A 279 -18.04 -7.44 2.32
C ALA A 279 -16.78 -6.73 2.85
N ASN A 280 -16.20 -5.83 2.06
CA ASN A 280 -15.06 -5.03 2.50
C ASN A 280 -15.41 -4.07 3.65
N ARG A 281 -16.56 -3.39 3.56
CA ARG A 281 -17.05 -2.53 4.64
C ARG A 281 -17.17 -3.30 5.94
N GLN A 282 -17.74 -4.50 5.91
CA GLN A 282 -17.91 -5.35 7.10
C GLN A 282 -16.56 -5.68 7.75
N ILE A 283 -15.57 -6.02 6.93
CA ILE A 283 -14.21 -6.30 7.43
C ILE A 283 -13.54 -5.07 8.06
N VAL A 284 -13.68 -3.91 7.44
CA VAL A 284 -12.89 -2.72 7.78
C VAL A 284 -13.55 -1.84 8.85
N VAL A 285 -14.88 -1.77 8.86
CA VAL A 285 -15.67 -0.93 9.79
C VAL A 285 -16.15 -1.76 10.99
N ASP A 286 -16.71 -2.95 10.78
CA ASP A 286 -17.35 -3.69 11.87
C ASP A 286 -16.30 -4.23 12.86
N ARG A 287 -15.13 -4.70 12.38
CA ARG A 287 -13.99 -5.03 13.26
C ARG A 287 -13.50 -3.84 14.08
N ALA A 288 -13.60 -2.61 13.55
CA ALA A 288 -13.18 -1.42 14.28
C ALA A 288 -14.14 -1.10 15.43
N ALA A 289 -15.44 -1.31 15.19
CA ALA A 289 -16.49 -1.17 16.19
C ALA A 289 -16.38 -2.25 17.28
N GLU A 290 -15.95 -3.47 16.93
CA GLU A 290 -15.69 -4.55 17.90
C GLU A 290 -14.46 -4.26 18.78
N LEU A 291 -13.43 -3.61 18.25
CA LEU A 291 -12.16 -3.36 18.95
C LEU A 291 -12.12 -2.07 19.79
N GLY A 292 -13.04 -1.11 19.56
CA GLY A 292 -12.99 0.20 20.21
C GLY A 292 -14.27 0.59 20.94
N SER A 293 -14.13 1.20 22.11
CA SER A 293 -15.24 1.52 23.04
C SER A 293 -15.77 2.97 22.94
N GLY A 294 -15.72 3.61 21.76
CA GLY A 294 -16.16 5.01 21.59
C GLY A 294 -16.58 5.38 20.17
N PRO A 295 -17.10 6.61 19.95
CA PRO A 295 -17.65 7.04 18.66
C PRO A 295 -16.59 7.17 17.55
N LEU A 296 -15.31 7.31 17.90
CA LEU A 296 -14.18 7.39 16.97
C LEU A 296 -13.09 6.38 17.42
N PRO A 297 -13.33 5.07 17.26
CA PRO A 297 -12.51 4.03 17.90
C PRO A 297 -11.02 4.10 17.51
N SER A 298 -10.71 4.59 16.31
CA SER A 298 -9.33 4.63 15.78
C SER A 298 -8.68 6.02 15.80
N ALA A 299 -9.36 7.07 16.29
CA ALA A 299 -8.84 8.44 16.23
C ALA A 299 -7.48 8.59 16.95
N ALA A 300 -7.37 8.00 18.14
CA ALA A 300 -6.12 8.02 18.92
C ALA A 300 -5.00 7.26 18.21
N ALA A 301 -5.32 6.16 17.52
CA ALA A 301 -4.34 5.41 16.73
C ALA A 301 -3.82 6.25 15.55
N TYR A 302 -4.69 6.92 14.79
CA TYR A 302 -4.26 7.82 13.71
C TYR A 302 -3.47 9.03 14.22
N ALA A 303 -3.83 9.60 15.36
CA ALA A 303 -3.06 10.67 15.98
C ALA A 303 -1.63 10.22 16.33
N ARG A 304 -1.48 9.01 16.90
CA ARG A 304 -0.16 8.41 17.17
C ARG A 304 0.61 8.12 15.88
N LEU A 305 -0.04 7.55 14.87
CA LEU A 305 0.57 7.27 13.57
C LEU A 305 1.07 8.56 12.90
N LEU A 306 0.26 9.63 12.89
CA LEU A 306 0.68 10.94 12.37
C LEU A 306 1.89 11.51 13.13
N TRP A 307 1.90 11.34 14.46
CA TRP A 307 2.94 11.85 15.35
C TRP A 307 4.28 11.13 15.19
N HIS A 308 4.26 9.81 14.99
CA HIS A 308 5.47 8.97 14.96
C HIS A 308 5.91 8.50 13.57
N GLU A 309 5.00 8.37 12.61
CA GLU A 309 5.26 7.69 11.32
C GLU A 309 4.78 8.49 10.09
N GLY A 310 3.83 9.42 10.27
CA GLY A 310 3.27 10.23 9.19
C GLY A 310 4.23 11.31 8.70
N LEU A 311 4.18 12.48 9.35
CA LEU A 311 5.09 13.62 9.09
C LEU A 311 6.07 13.88 10.23
N GLY A 312 5.81 13.28 11.41
CA GLY A 312 6.55 13.55 12.63
C GLY A 312 5.99 14.73 13.42
N TRP A 313 6.15 14.69 14.74
CA TRP A 313 5.63 15.70 15.66
C TRP A 313 6.04 17.15 15.36
N PRO A 314 7.27 17.50 14.88
CA PRO A 314 7.61 18.88 14.60
C PRO A 314 6.79 19.43 13.43
N ALA A 315 6.57 18.60 12.42
CA ALA A 315 5.79 18.95 11.25
C ALA A 315 4.30 19.07 11.58
N LEU A 316 3.78 18.25 12.50
CA LEU A 316 2.41 18.41 13.01
C LEU A 316 2.21 19.71 13.78
N GLY A 317 3.17 20.10 14.62
CA GLY A 317 3.13 21.40 15.30
C GLY A 317 3.10 22.57 14.32
N ALA A 318 3.95 22.51 13.29
CA ALA A 318 3.95 23.49 12.20
C ALA A 318 2.64 23.46 11.39
N ALA A 319 2.07 22.28 11.14
CA ALA A 319 0.79 22.11 10.45
C ALA A 319 -0.37 22.71 11.24
N PHE A 320 -0.39 22.52 12.56
CA PHE A 320 -1.39 23.13 13.43
C PHE A 320 -1.30 24.67 13.39
N ALA A 321 -0.09 25.23 13.60
CA ALA A 321 0.13 26.67 13.53
C ALA A 321 -0.26 27.24 12.15
N GLY A 322 0.15 26.57 11.08
CA GLY A 322 -0.21 26.95 9.71
C GLY A 322 -1.70 26.88 9.44
N THR A 323 -2.39 25.85 9.94
CA THR A 323 -3.85 25.73 9.84
C THR A 323 -4.55 26.90 10.51
N VAL A 324 -4.17 27.24 11.76
CA VAL A 324 -4.71 28.39 12.48
C VAL A 324 -4.49 29.69 11.70
N LEU A 325 -3.32 29.88 11.11
CA LEU A 325 -3.01 31.08 10.32
C LEU A 325 -3.82 31.16 9.02
N ILE A 326 -3.98 30.06 8.28
CA ILE A 326 -4.78 30.03 7.06
C ILE A 326 -6.25 30.28 7.39
N VAL A 327 -6.81 29.64 8.43
CA VAL A 327 -8.20 29.86 8.86
C VAL A 327 -8.43 31.33 9.20
N ARG A 328 -7.52 31.96 9.95
CA ARG A 328 -7.67 33.37 10.36
C ARG A 328 -7.52 34.36 9.21
N ARG A 329 -6.59 34.12 8.28
CA ARG A 329 -6.28 35.08 7.19
C ARG A 329 -7.05 34.82 5.91
N ARG A 330 -7.47 33.57 5.68
CA ARG A 330 -8.02 33.07 4.43
C ARG A 330 -9.04 31.93 4.71
N PRO A 331 -10.15 32.21 5.42
CA PRO A 331 -11.07 31.19 5.91
C PRO A 331 -11.66 30.33 4.79
N TRP A 332 -11.99 30.92 3.64
CA TRP A 332 -12.54 30.19 2.50
C TRP A 332 -11.51 29.28 1.80
N HIS A 333 -10.24 29.69 1.75
CA HIS A 333 -9.15 28.80 1.32
C HIS A 333 -8.97 27.65 2.30
N ALA A 334 -9.00 27.94 3.61
CA ALA A 334 -8.88 26.92 4.65
C ALA A 334 -10.02 25.92 4.55
N LEU A 335 -11.26 26.39 4.42
CA LEU A 335 -12.44 25.54 4.29
C LEU A 335 -12.29 24.58 3.11
N LEU A 336 -11.91 25.09 1.93
CA LEU A 336 -11.71 24.25 0.76
C LEU A 336 -10.54 23.26 0.96
N LEU A 337 -9.39 23.71 1.46
CA LEU A 337 -8.20 22.89 1.66
C LEU A 337 -8.40 21.78 2.70
N LEU A 338 -9.14 22.06 3.77
CA LEU A 338 -9.35 21.15 4.90
C LEU A 338 -10.56 20.22 4.71
N ALA A 339 -11.48 20.55 3.79
CA ALA A 339 -12.69 19.77 3.56
C ALA A 339 -12.42 18.28 3.31
N PHE A 340 -11.48 17.95 2.41
CA PHE A 340 -11.11 16.56 2.15
C PHE A 340 -10.44 15.88 3.36
N PRO A 341 -9.28 16.37 3.87
CA PRO A 341 -8.55 15.65 4.92
C PRO A 341 -9.37 15.53 6.21
N VAL A 342 -10.20 16.52 6.56
CA VAL A 342 -11.07 16.43 7.75
C VAL A 342 -12.18 15.40 7.55
N ALA A 343 -12.91 15.45 6.43
CA ALA A 343 -13.98 14.48 6.17
C ALA A 343 -13.43 13.05 6.12
N PHE A 344 -12.28 12.87 5.49
CA PHE A 344 -11.64 11.56 5.38
C PHE A 344 -11.05 11.07 6.71
N LEU A 345 -10.41 11.93 7.50
CA LEU A 345 -9.96 11.57 8.85
C LEU A 345 -11.11 11.14 9.77
N LEU A 346 -12.25 11.83 9.69
CA LEU A 346 -13.46 11.44 10.43
C LEU A 346 -13.95 10.06 9.98
N PHE A 347 -13.97 9.79 8.68
CA PHE A 347 -14.34 8.48 8.15
C PHE A 347 -13.40 7.37 8.63
N ILE A 348 -12.09 7.51 8.41
CA ILE A 348 -11.15 6.43 8.76
C ILE A 348 -11.06 6.22 10.26
N SER A 349 -11.41 7.21 11.09
CA SER A 349 -11.51 7.04 12.55
C SER A 349 -12.57 6.03 12.99
N HIS A 350 -13.47 5.61 12.09
CA HIS A 350 -14.44 4.52 12.29
C HIS A 350 -14.00 3.19 11.65
N THR A 351 -12.78 3.10 11.14
CA THR A 351 -12.22 1.91 10.50
C THR A 351 -11.08 1.32 11.32
N VAL A 352 -10.71 0.07 11.08
CA VAL A 352 -9.51 -0.52 11.69
C VAL A 352 -8.31 0.33 11.28
N ALA A 353 -7.54 0.78 12.27
CA ALA A 353 -6.42 1.68 12.05
C ALA A 353 -5.38 1.04 11.11
N ALA A 354 -5.15 1.70 9.98
CA ALA A 354 -4.13 1.31 9.02
C ALA A 354 -3.35 2.53 8.55
N SER A 355 -2.03 2.48 8.70
CA SER A 355 -1.12 3.58 8.39
C SER A 355 -1.24 4.06 6.93
N ARG A 356 -1.48 3.14 6.00
CA ARG A 356 -1.68 3.44 4.56
C ARG A 356 -2.81 4.43 4.27
N TYR A 357 -3.85 4.47 5.11
CA TYR A 357 -4.94 5.43 4.95
C TYR A 357 -4.51 6.87 5.26
N LEU A 358 -3.33 7.11 5.84
CA LEU A 358 -2.87 8.49 6.04
C LEU A 358 -2.28 9.10 4.77
N ASN A 359 -1.89 8.31 3.76
CA ASN A 359 -1.26 8.82 2.53
C ASN A 359 -2.01 10.01 1.89
N PRO A 360 -3.34 9.96 1.63
CA PRO A 360 -4.05 11.08 1.04
C PRO A 360 -4.23 12.28 1.98
N VAL A 361 -3.90 12.16 3.28
CA VAL A 361 -3.93 13.27 4.26
C VAL A 361 -2.59 14.01 4.32
N LEU A 362 -1.46 13.30 4.14
CA LEU A 362 -0.11 13.84 4.31
C LEU A 362 0.19 15.08 3.45
N PRO A 363 -0.21 15.17 2.16
CA PRO A 363 -0.03 16.38 1.36
C PRO A 363 -0.63 17.63 2.00
N PHE A 364 -1.82 17.51 2.62
CA PHE A 364 -2.53 18.65 3.21
C PHE A 364 -1.87 19.12 4.50
N LEU A 365 -1.41 18.19 5.33
CA LEU A 365 -0.63 18.51 6.52
C LEU A 365 0.71 19.16 6.16
N ALA A 366 1.39 18.67 5.12
CA ALA A 366 2.61 19.26 4.60
C ALA A 366 2.37 20.68 4.04
N VAL A 367 1.26 20.89 3.32
CA VAL A 367 0.84 22.23 2.85
C VAL A 367 0.61 23.16 4.03
N ALA A 368 -0.14 22.72 5.05
CA ALA A 368 -0.40 23.53 6.24
C ALA A 368 0.90 23.89 6.97
N ALA A 369 1.80 22.92 7.17
CA ALA A 369 3.10 23.15 7.81
C ALA A 369 3.96 24.13 7.01
N GLY A 370 4.04 23.96 5.69
CA GLY A 370 4.77 24.86 4.81
C GLY A 370 4.23 26.28 4.84
N CYS A 371 2.91 26.45 4.89
CA CYS A 371 2.29 27.76 5.07
C CYS A 371 2.61 28.36 6.44
N GLY A 372 2.59 27.57 7.51
CA GLY A 372 2.96 28.02 8.85
C GLY A 372 4.38 28.57 8.90
N VAL A 373 5.36 27.81 8.40
CA VAL A 373 6.77 28.23 8.33
C VAL A 373 6.96 29.47 7.46
N ALA A 374 6.33 29.52 6.28
CA ALA A 374 6.47 30.64 5.36
C ALA A 374 5.81 31.93 5.87
N LEU A 375 4.74 31.82 6.67
CA LEU A 375 4.06 32.97 7.26
C LEU A 375 4.72 33.45 8.55
N ALA A 376 5.37 32.56 9.29
CA ALA A 376 6.12 32.87 10.51
C ALA A 376 7.49 33.52 10.21
N SER A 377 8.08 33.28 9.04
CA SER A 377 9.39 33.84 8.66
C SER A 377 9.36 34.56 7.32
N ARG A 378 9.75 35.85 7.33
CA ARG A 378 9.97 36.64 6.10
C ARG A 378 11.35 36.41 5.47
N SER A 379 12.28 35.81 6.22
CA SER A 379 13.68 35.55 5.83
C SER A 379 13.85 34.15 5.24
N THR A 380 14.38 34.07 4.02
CA THR A 380 14.60 32.78 3.34
C THR A 380 15.54 31.84 4.11
N PRO A 381 16.70 32.30 4.64
CA PRO A 381 17.57 31.45 5.46
C PRO A 381 16.89 30.89 6.71
N ILE A 382 16.10 31.71 7.43
CA ILE A 382 15.40 31.26 8.64
C ILE A 382 14.33 30.22 8.28
N ALA A 383 13.55 30.47 7.22
CA ALA A 383 12.56 29.50 6.76
C ALA A 383 13.21 28.17 6.35
N ALA A 384 14.38 28.21 5.70
CA ALA A 384 15.14 27.02 5.33
C ALA A 384 15.66 26.26 6.56
N ALA A 385 16.25 26.96 7.55
CA ALA A 385 16.73 26.35 8.79
C ALA A 385 15.60 25.67 9.57
N LEU A 386 14.44 26.33 9.69
CA LEU A 386 13.25 25.73 10.30
C LEU A 386 12.76 24.51 9.53
N ALA A 387 12.71 24.61 8.19
CA ALA A 387 12.28 23.49 7.35
C ALA A 387 13.17 22.26 7.52
N VAL A 388 14.50 22.46 7.53
CA VAL A 388 15.48 21.39 7.73
C VAL A 388 15.35 20.80 9.13
N GLY A 389 15.26 21.63 10.18
CA GLY A 389 15.08 21.17 11.56
C GLY A 389 13.80 20.35 11.76
N ILE A 390 12.69 20.78 11.14
CA ILE A 390 11.40 20.07 11.17
C ILE A 390 11.47 18.76 10.38
N ALA A 391 12.15 18.76 9.23
CA ALA A 391 12.25 17.61 8.34
C ALA A 391 13.24 16.53 8.84
N LEU A 392 14.23 16.90 9.67
CA LEU A 392 15.35 16.02 10.04
C LEU A 392 14.91 14.69 10.67
N PRO A 393 13.97 14.63 11.64
CA PRO A 393 13.54 13.36 12.21
C PRO A 393 12.86 12.44 11.19
N ALA A 394 12.00 13.01 10.35
CA ALA A 394 11.28 12.29 9.30
C ALA A 394 12.23 11.77 8.21
N TRP A 395 13.22 12.60 7.81
CA TRP A 395 14.29 12.19 6.91
C TRP A 395 15.10 11.03 7.46
N TRP A 396 15.51 11.10 8.74
CA TRP A 396 16.27 10.03 9.38
C TRP A 396 15.48 8.72 9.37
N GLN A 397 14.22 8.74 9.75
CA GLN A 397 13.36 7.55 9.74
C GLN A 397 13.15 7.00 8.32
N SER A 398 12.91 7.86 7.32
CA SER A 398 12.78 7.45 5.92
C SER A 398 14.06 6.81 5.38
N TRP A 399 15.24 7.34 5.74
CA TRP A 399 16.52 6.75 5.38
C TRP A 399 16.73 5.37 6.03
N GLN A 400 16.35 5.22 7.31
CA GLN A 400 16.39 3.93 8.01
C GLN A 400 15.47 2.90 7.35
N ILE A 401 14.27 3.30 6.90
CA ILE A 401 13.34 2.42 6.18
C ILE A 401 14.00 1.88 4.90
N GLY A 402 14.61 2.73 4.08
CA GLY A 402 15.29 2.28 2.86
C GLY A 402 16.45 1.32 3.14
N ARG A 403 17.26 1.62 4.17
CA ARG A 403 18.34 0.71 4.61
C ARG A 403 17.82 -0.62 5.13
N PHE A 404 16.68 -0.60 5.82
CA PHE A 404 16.03 -1.77 6.37
C PHE A 404 15.41 -2.64 5.25
N PHE A 405 14.78 -2.03 4.24
CA PHE A 405 14.23 -2.75 3.08
C PHE A 405 15.31 -3.39 2.21
N ALA A 406 16.51 -2.80 2.18
CA ALA A 406 17.67 -3.40 1.52
C ALA A 406 18.23 -4.63 2.25
N GLN A 407 17.79 -4.92 3.49
CA GLN A 407 18.22 -6.13 4.20
C GLN A 407 17.51 -7.36 3.65
N THR A 408 18.25 -8.48 3.58
CA THR A 408 17.66 -9.76 3.18
C THR A 408 16.64 -10.22 4.20
N ASP A 409 15.42 -10.50 3.75
CA ASP A 409 14.32 -11.01 4.59
C ASP A 409 14.67 -12.35 5.24
N THR A 410 14.20 -12.58 6.47
CA THR A 410 14.45 -13.84 7.19
C THR A 410 13.99 -15.07 6.41
N ARG A 411 12.91 -14.96 5.62
CA ARG A 411 12.41 -16.05 4.77
C ARG A 411 13.37 -16.40 3.66
N THR A 412 14.03 -15.42 3.06
CA THR A 412 15.07 -15.67 2.04
C THR A 412 16.31 -16.30 2.68
N ILE A 413 16.68 -15.89 3.89
CA ILE A 413 17.82 -16.49 4.61
C ILE A 413 17.54 -17.95 4.96
N ALA A 414 16.35 -18.23 5.48
CA ALA A 414 15.93 -19.59 5.79
C ALA A 414 15.85 -20.46 4.52
N GLN A 415 15.34 -19.91 3.41
CA GLN A 415 15.37 -20.59 2.11
C GLN A 415 16.80 -20.96 1.70
N ARG A 416 17.73 -20.00 1.67
CA ARG A 416 19.14 -20.26 1.29
C ARG A 416 19.83 -21.26 2.21
N TRP A 417 19.46 -21.27 3.49
CA TRP A 417 19.96 -22.29 4.42
C TRP A 417 19.45 -23.68 4.03
N ILE A 418 18.16 -23.82 3.73
CA ILE A 418 17.57 -25.10 3.31
C ILE A 418 18.21 -25.59 2.00
N GLU A 419 18.36 -24.69 1.02
CA GLU A 419 18.98 -24.98 -0.28
C GLU A 419 20.43 -25.48 -0.17
N ARG A 420 21.15 -25.09 0.89
CA ARG A 420 22.53 -25.52 1.14
C ARG A 420 22.63 -26.79 1.98
N GLU A 421 21.80 -26.93 3.02
CA GLU A 421 21.96 -27.97 4.04
C GLU A 421 21.01 -29.16 3.87
N VAL A 422 19.92 -29.00 3.13
CA VAL A 422 18.88 -30.03 2.96
C VAL A 422 18.95 -30.60 1.54
N PRO A 423 19.14 -31.93 1.37
CA PRO A 423 19.19 -32.56 0.07
C PRO A 423 17.95 -32.28 -0.80
N ALA A 424 18.15 -32.16 -2.11
CA ALA A 424 17.05 -32.07 -3.06
C ALA A 424 16.16 -33.34 -2.98
N GLY A 425 14.86 -33.17 -3.23
CA GLY A 425 13.85 -34.23 -3.13
C GLY A 425 13.33 -34.47 -1.71
N THR A 426 13.94 -33.89 -0.68
CA THR A 426 13.46 -34.02 0.70
C THR A 426 12.05 -33.44 0.86
N THR A 427 11.19 -34.12 1.63
CA THR A 427 9.88 -33.61 2.01
C THR A 427 10.01 -32.59 3.16
N VAL A 428 9.52 -31.38 2.92
CA VAL A 428 9.56 -30.26 3.87
C VAL A 428 8.16 -29.75 4.14
N LEU A 429 7.76 -29.70 5.41
CA LEU A 429 6.54 -29.01 5.85
C LEU A 429 6.84 -27.53 6.08
N ILE A 430 6.07 -26.66 5.44
CA ILE A 430 6.21 -25.21 5.52
C ILE A 430 4.87 -24.55 5.81
N GLN A 431 4.87 -23.33 6.34
CA GLN A 431 3.64 -22.55 6.50
C GLN A 431 3.39 -21.66 5.27
N PRO A 432 2.13 -21.33 4.95
CA PRO A 432 1.82 -20.29 3.97
C PRO A 432 2.58 -18.99 4.27
N TYR A 433 3.14 -18.38 3.23
CA TYR A 433 3.95 -17.16 3.32
C TYR A 433 5.20 -17.27 4.23
N SER A 434 5.75 -18.47 4.45
CA SER A 434 7.08 -18.67 5.07
C SER A 434 8.19 -18.64 4.01
N VAL A 435 8.86 -19.77 3.74
CA VAL A 435 9.95 -19.89 2.78
C VAL A 435 9.43 -20.19 1.38
N ALA A 436 10.03 -19.58 0.36
CA ALA A 436 9.65 -19.76 -1.04
C ALA A 436 10.49 -20.89 -1.69
N LEU A 437 10.34 -22.12 -1.19
CA LEU A 437 11.07 -23.26 -1.74
C LEU A 437 10.59 -23.63 -3.14
N THR A 438 11.53 -23.99 -4.01
CA THR A 438 11.21 -24.61 -5.30
C THR A 438 10.53 -25.96 -5.07
N GLN A 439 9.26 -26.06 -5.45
CA GLN A 439 8.51 -27.31 -5.43
C GLN A 439 9.04 -28.24 -6.53
N SER A 440 9.30 -29.51 -6.20
CA SER A 440 9.72 -30.51 -7.18
C SER A 440 8.62 -30.81 -8.20
N ARG A 441 9.02 -31.29 -9.38
CA ARG A 441 8.11 -31.68 -10.46
C ARG A 441 7.08 -32.70 -9.97
N GLU A 442 7.54 -33.70 -9.23
CA GLU A 442 6.72 -34.78 -8.67
C GLU A 442 5.73 -34.23 -7.64
N SER A 443 6.18 -33.32 -6.78
CA SER A 443 5.32 -32.67 -5.78
C SER A 443 4.26 -31.78 -6.41
N LEU A 444 4.58 -31.08 -7.50
CA LEU A 444 3.61 -30.28 -8.24
C LEU A 444 2.56 -31.17 -8.93
N VAL A 445 2.99 -32.27 -9.57
CA VAL A 445 2.07 -33.27 -10.17
C VAL A 445 1.16 -33.87 -9.12
N GLU A 446 1.70 -34.24 -7.95
CA GLU A 446 0.93 -34.78 -6.82
C GLU A 446 -0.14 -33.79 -6.36
N ALA A 447 0.22 -32.53 -6.14
CA ALA A 447 -0.71 -31.49 -5.71
C ALA A 447 -1.82 -31.22 -6.74
N LEU A 448 -1.46 -31.12 -8.02
CA LEU A 448 -2.43 -30.89 -9.10
C LEU A 448 -3.38 -32.08 -9.29
N THR A 449 -2.87 -33.31 -9.17
CA THR A 449 -3.70 -34.50 -9.21
C THR A 449 -4.67 -34.53 -8.03
N ALA A 450 -4.20 -34.21 -6.83
CA ALA A 450 -5.03 -34.21 -5.63
C ALA A 450 -6.13 -33.13 -5.67
N THR A 451 -5.87 -31.97 -6.28
CA THR A 451 -6.80 -30.84 -6.28
C THR A 451 -7.66 -30.74 -7.54
N LEU A 452 -7.13 -31.08 -8.72
CA LEU A 452 -7.79 -30.96 -10.02
C LEU A 452 -8.20 -32.32 -10.63
N GLY A 453 -7.71 -33.43 -10.06
CA GLY A 453 -7.87 -34.79 -10.57
C GLY A 453 -6.86 -35.18 -11.65
N ASP A 454 -6.34 -34.21 -12.41
CA ASP A 454 -5.40 -34.42 -13.52
C ASP A 454 -4.50 -33.17 -13.70
N PRO A 455 -3.16 -33.31 -13.72
CA PRO A 455 -2.25 -32.20 -14.05
C PRO A 455 -2.51 -31.56 -15.41
N GLY A 456 -3.12 -32.26 -16.37
CA GLY A 456 -3.51 -31.71 -17.67
C GLY A 456 -4.55 -30.60 -17.59
N ARG A 457 -5.29 -30.49 -16.47
CA ARG A 457 -6.24 -29.39 -16.20
C ARG A 457 -5.59 -28.17 -15.57
N ALA A 458 -4.28 -28.19 -15.35
CA ALA A 458 -3.58 -27.12 -14.68
C ALA A 458 -3.53 -25.85 -15.53
N SER A 459 -3.54 -24.69 -14.87
CA SER A 459 -3.43 -23.40 -15.53
C SER A 459 -2.09 -23.25 -16.31
N THR A 460 -2.02 -22.30 -17.24
CA THR A 460 -0.81 -21.99 -18.02
C THR A 460 0.44 -21.83 -17.14
N LYS A 461 0.30 -21.23 -15.95
CA LYS A 461 1.38 -21.08 -14.97
C LYS A 461 2.01 -22.42 -14.62
N PHE A 462 1.19 -23.42 -14.30
CA PHE A 462 1.66 -24.72 -13.84
C PHE A 462 2.13 -25.59 -15.01
N ALA A 463 1.47 -25.50 -16.17
CA ALA A 463 1.92 -26.14 -17.40
C ALA A 463 3.34 -25.68 -17.78
N LEU A 464 3.61 -24.37 -17.73
CA LEU A 464 4.95 -23.81 -18.01
C LEU A 464 6.00 -24.29 -17.00
N ARG A 465 5.65 -24.36 -15.70
CA ARG A 465 6.56 -24.91 -14.68
C ARG A 465 6.86 -26.40 -14.91
N LEU A 466 5.85 -27.19 -15.26
CA LEU A 466 6.04 -28.60 -15.63
C LEU A 466 6.80 -28.75 -16.97
N ALA A 467 6.82 -27.76 -17.85
CA ALA A 467 7.56 -27.86 -19.11
C ALA A 467 9.06 -27.54 -18.96
N LEU A 468 9.54 -27.09 -17.80
CA LEU A 468 10.94 -26.68 -17.61
C LEU A 468 11.93 -27.83 -17.79
N ASP A 469 12.91 -27.62 -18.65
CA ASP A 469 14.02 -28.54 -18.89
C ASP A 469 15.34 -27.76 -19.07
N PRO A 470 16.33 -27.91 -18.16
CA PRO A 470 16.26 -28.69 -16.93
C PRO A 470 15.28 -28.08 -15.92
N TYR A 471 14.65 -28.93 -15.10
CA TYR A 471 13.82 -28.45 -14.00
C TYR A 471 14.70 -27.76 -12.93
N PRO A 472 14.23 -26.65 -12.31
CA PRO A 472 15.04 -25.93 -11.32
C PRO A 472 15.46 -26.83 -10.14
N SER A 473 16.71 -26.69 -9.71
CA SER A 473 17.32 -27.45 -8.61
C SER A 473 18.11 -26.51 -7.70
N PRO A 474 18.11 -26.69 -6.37
CA PRO A 474 17.43 -27.76 -5.64
C PRO A 474 15.91 -27.58 -5.60
N ALA A 475 15.17 -28.69 -5.57
CA ALA A 475 13.72 -28.70 -5.45
C ALA A 475 13.27 -29.71 -4.39
N TYR A 476 12.13 -29.45 -3.76
CA TYR A 476 11.66 -30.15 -2.57
C TYR A 476 10.21 -30.61 -2.74
N ARG A 477 9.85 -31.69 -2.05
CA ARG A 477 8.44 -32.04 -1.90
C ARG A 477 7.85 -31.19 -0.78
N THR A 478 7.04 -30.18 -1.13
CA THR A 478 6.53 -29.19 -0.18
C THR A 478 5.14 -29.56 0.31
N ILE A 479 4.96 -29.64 1.63
CA ILE A 479 3.66 -29.78 2.28
C ILE A 479 3.37 -28.50 3.06
N TYR A 480 2.12 -28.03 3.04
CA TYR A 480 1.72 -26.79 3.68
C TYR A 480 0.92 -27.04 4.97
N LEU A 481 1.31 -26.39 6.06
CA LEU A 481 0.56 -26.38 7.31
C LEU A 481 -0.60 -25.38 7.21
N GLY A 482 -1.84 -25.87 7.14
CA GLY A 482 -3.07 -25.06 7.03
C GLY A 482 -4.30 -25.91 6.70
N ASP A 483 -5.49 -25.33 6.82
CA ASP A 483 -6.77 -26.02 6.62
C ASP A 483 -7.24 -26.08 5.15
N GLY A 484 -6.33 -25.88 4.19
CA GLY A 484 -6.63 -25.85 2.77
C GLY A 484 -6.68 -24.46 2.15
N GLY A 485 -7.11 -24.40 0.89
CA GLY A 485 -7.24 -23.17 0.10
C GLY A 485 -7.60 -23.46 -1.36
N LEU A 486 -7.76 -22.41 -2.16
CA LEU A 486 -7.97 -22.51 -3.62
C LEU A 486 -6.66 -22.71 -4.40
N ASP A 487 -5.55 -22.93 -3.69
CA ASP A 487 -4.23 -23.11 -4.27
C ASP A 487 -4.08 -24.55 -4.80
N ALA A 488 -4.27 -24.73 -6.11
CA ALA A 488 -4.19 -26.04 -6.76
C ALA A 488 -2.78 -26.69 -6.71
N ASP A 489 -1.73 -25.92 -6.43
CA ASP A 489 -0.34 -26.40 -6.35
C ASP A 489 0.09 -26.82 -4.94
N LYS A 490 -0.81 -26.84 -3.95
CA LYS A 490 -0.45 -27.09 -2.55
C LYS A 490 -1.17 -28.29 -1.97
N LEU A 491 -0.41 -29.13 -1.26
CA LEU A 491 -0.93 -30.17 -0.38
C LEU A 491 -0.93 -29.66 1.05
N TYR A 492 -2.06 -29.81 1.74
CA TYR A 492 -2.26 -29.26 3.08
C TYR A 492 -2.32 -30.33 4.15
N VAL A 493 -1.80 -29.98 5.32
CA VAL A 493 -2.02 -30.69 6.58
C VAL A 493 -2.60 -29.69 7.58
N SER A 494 -3.80 -29.99 8.09
CA SER A 494 -4.45 -29.15 9.10
C SER A 494 -3.62 -29.11 10.40
N PRO A 495 -3.44 -27.93 11.03
CA PRO A 495 -2.88 -27.85 12.38
C PRO A 495 -3.67 -28.68 13.40
N GLY A 496 -4.98 -28.85 13.19
CA GLY A 496 -5.85 -29.68 14.02
C GLY A 496 -5.45 -31.16 14.07
N ALA A 497 -4.73 -31.66 13.06
CA ALA A 497 -4.25 -33.04 13.02
C ALA A 497 -3.21 -33.35 14.11
N PHE A 498 -2.64 -32.32 14.76
CA PHE A 498 -1.66 -32.46 15.84
C PHE A 498 -2.27 -32.34 17.23
N ARG A 499 -3.57 -32.08 17.35
CA ARG A 499 -4.26 -32.10 18.64
C ARG A 499 -4.42 -33.55 19.11
N ALA A 500 -4.18 -33.79 20.40
CA ALA A 500 -4.52 -35.07 20.99
C ALA A 500 -6.01 -35.36 20.75
N ALA A 501 -6.34 -36.55 20.26
CA ALA A 501 -7.74 -36.96 20.17
C ALA A 501 -8.36 -36.88 21.58
N PRO A 502 -9.58 -36.32 21.75
CA PRO A 502 -10.28 -36.43 23.02
C PRO A 502 -10.50 -37.92 23.28
N GLY A 503 -9.72 -38.49 24.22
CA GLY A 503 -9.96 -39.84 24.67
C GLY A 503 -11.34 -39.91 25.29
N SER A 504 -12.16 -40.89 24.89
CA SER A 504 -13.45 -41.17 25.51
C SER A 504 -13.37 -41.65 26.97
N SER A 505 -12.22 -41.54 27.63
CA SER A 505 -12.01 -42.08 28.98
C SER A 505 -10.69 -41.62 29.59
N GLY A 506 -10.49 -40.32 29.89
CA GLY A 506 -9.50 -39.83 30.87
C GLY A 506 -8.04 -40.34 30.81
N ALA A 507 -7.62 -40.98 29.71
CA ALA A 507 -6.34 -41.66 29.59
C ALA A 507 -5.31 -40.68 29.01
N PRO A 508 -4.03 -40.76 29.45
CA PRO A 508 -2.98 -39.93 28.89
C PRO A 508 -2.83 -40.19 27.39
N ALA A 509 -2.56 -39.12 26.63
CA ALA A 509 -2.33 -39.21 25.18
C ALA A 509 -1.23 -40.22 24.89
N VAL A 510 -1.47 -41.16 23.96
CA VAL A 510 -0.47 -42.16 23.55
C VAL A 510 0.69 -41.45 22.86
N PRO A 511 1.93 -41.51 23.40
CA PRO A 511 3.11 -40.95 22.76
C PRO A 511 3.29 -41.61 21.38
N GLY A 512 3.27 -40.82 20.30
CA GLY A 512 3.48 -41.29 18.93
C GLY A 512 2.31 -41.09 17.95
N THR A 513 1.09 -40.82 18.42
CA THR A 513 -0.06 -40.55 17.53
C THR A 513 0.02 -39.19 16.82
N ALA A 514 0.62 -38.19 17.46
CA ALA A 514 0.83 -36.84 16.90
C ALA A 514 1.78 -36.81 15.68
N LEU A 515 2.62 -37.83 15.51
CA LEU A 515 3.56 -37.96 14.40
C LEU A 515 2.93 -38.55 13.14
N GLN A 516 1.84 -39.32 13.28
CA GLN A 516 1.27 -40.07 12.17
C GLN A 516 1.00 -39.24 10.91
N PRO A 517 0.54 -37.97 10.98
CA PRO A 517 0.40 -37.15 9.77
C PRO A 517 1.74 -36.88 9.08
N LEU A 518 2.79 -36.53 9.83
CA LEU A 518 4.12 -36.22 9.29
C LEU A 518 4.84 -37.46 8.77
N THR A 519 4.78 -38.56 9.53
CA THR A 519 5.39 -39.84 9.15
C THR A 519 4.73 -40.43 7.90
N ARG A 520 3.39 -40.41 7.80
CA ARG A 520 2.67 -40.87 6.59
C ARG A 520 3.03 -40.07 5.34
N LEU A 521 3.31 -38.78 5.51
CA LEU A 521 3.72 -37.92 4.42
C LEU A 521 5.25 -37.94 4.18
N GLY A 522 6.01 -38.71 4.97
CA GLY A 522 7.46 -38.77 4.87
C GLY A 522 8.15 -37.43 5.10
N VAL A 523 7.56 -36.54 5.91
CA VAL A 523 8.14 -35.23 6.24
C VAL A 523 9.42 -35.43 7.03
N GLN A 524 10.51 -34.81 6.57
CA GLN A 524 11.82 -34.89 7.24
C GLN A 524 12.21 -33.57 7.91
N TYR A 525 11.72 -32.45 7.39
CA TYR A 525 11.99 -31.11 7.94
C TYR A 525 10.69 -30.31 8.11
N VAL A 526 10.64 -29.49 9.16
CA VAL A 526 9.53 -28.56 9.43
C VAL A 526 10.10 -27.15 9.55
N VAL A 527 9.53 -26.20 8.82
CA VAL A 527 9.84 -24.76 8.91
C VAL A 527 8.69 -24.04 9.57
N LEU A 528 8.93 -23.54 10.78
CA LEU A 528 7.92 -22.88 11.61
C LEU A 528 8.22 -21.38 11.74
N LYS A 529 7.21 -20.55 11.51
CA LYS A 529 7.24 -19.11 11.80
C LYS A 529 7.04 -18.91 13.30
N ARG A 530 7.82 -18.00 13.87
CA ARG A 530 7.72 -17.55 15.24
C ARG A 530 7.27 -16.09 15.26
N TYR A 531 6.18 -15.85 15.98
CA TYR A 531 5.64 -14.53 16.27
C TYR A 531 5.64 -14.28 17.78
N ASN A 532 5.45 -13.03 18.19
CA ASN A 532 5.42 -12.65 19.61
C ASN A 532 4.19 -13.22 20.32
N ALA A 533 3.06 -13.27 19.62
CA ALA A 533 1.86 -13.97 20.05
C ALA A 533 1.81 -15.33 19.35
N GLU A 534 1.69 -16.39 20.15
CA GLU A 534 1.60 -17.75 19.64
C GLU A 534 0.23 -18.00 19.04
N ASP A 535 0.21 -18.71 17.90
CA ASP A 535 -1.03 -19.24 17.33
C ASP A 535 -1.39 -20.54 18.09
N PRO A 536 -2.50 -20.56 18.86
CA PRO A 536 -2.92 -21.74 19.61
C PRO A 536 -3.16 -22.97 18.72
N ALA A 537 -3.43 -22.77 17.43
CA ALA A 537 -3.61 -23.87 16.49
C ALA A 537 -2.29 -24.62 16.21
N VAL A 538 -1.15 -23.94 16.35
CA VAL A 538 0.18 -24.48 16.02
C VAL A 538 0.94 -24.95 17.27
N THR A 539 0.50 -24.54 18.46
CA THR A 539 1.08 -24.93 19.76
C THR A 539 1.30 -26.45 19.89
N PRO A 540 0.34 -27.34 19.58
CA PRO A 540 0.54 -28.79 19.72
C PRO A 540 1.69 -29.34 18.86
N LEU A 541 1.81 -28.87 17.61
CA LEU A 541 2.90 -29.25 16.71
C LEU A 541 4.25 -28.78 17.27
N ARG A 542 4.30 -27.56 17.79
CA ARG A 542 5.54 -26.99 18.33
C ARG A 542 5.99 -27.71 19.60
N ASP A 543 5.08 -27.95 20.54
CA ASP A 543 5.41 -28.64 21.79
C ASP A 543 5.95 -30.04 21.50
N TRP A 544 5.40 -30.69 20.47
CA TRP A 544 5.95 -31.94 19.94
C TRP A 544 7.36 -31.77 19.35
N LEU A 545 7.58 -30.76 18.50
CA LEU A 545 8.91 -30.49 17.91
C LEU A 545 9.97 -30.26 19.00
N LEU A 546 9.61 -29.53 20.07
CA LEU A 546 10.49 -29.28 21.22
C LEU A 546 10.85 -30.58 21.96
N ALA A 547 9.92 -31.53 22.05
CA ALA A 547 10.13 -32.79 22.76
C ALA A 547 10.91 -33.83 21.93
N ALA A 548 10.72 -33.86 20.61
CA ALA A 548 11.11 -35.01 19.79
C ALA A 548 11.93 -34.70 18.53
N ALA A 549 12.01 -33.45 18.09
CA ALA A 549 12.76 -33.07 16.90
C ALA A 549 14.05 -32.29 17.26
N THR A 550 15.00 -32.26 16.33
CA THR A 550 16.22 -31.46 16.49
C THR A 550 16.08 -30.12 15.79
N ARG A 551 16.15 -29.00 16.51
CA ARG A 551 16.24 -27.68 15.89
C ARG A 551 17.62 -27.50 15.27
N VAL A 552 17.68 -27.43 13.95
CA VAL A 552 18.93 -27.39 13.17
C VAL A 552 19.30 -25.97 12.75
N ALA A 553 18.33 -25.06 12.69
CA ALA A 553 18.60 -23.64 12.46
C ALA A 553 17.51 -22.74 13.02
N THR A 554 17.91 -21.51 13.37
CA THR A 554 17.03 -20.42 13.77
C THR A 554 17.44 -19.16 13.03
N VAL A 555 16.49 -18.51 12.38
CA VAL A 555 16.68 -17.21 11.73
C VAL A 555 15.86 -16.17 12.47
N SER A 556 16.55 -15.15 12.98
CA SER A 556 15.95 -14.07 13.77
C SER A 556 15.87 -12.78 12.94
N PRO A 557 14.75 -12.03 13.00
CA PRO A 557 14.68 -10.68 12.44
C PRO A 557 15.33 -9.64 13.35
N TYR A 558 15.58 -9.97 14.62
CA TYR A 558 16.15 -9.08 15.62
C TYR A 558 17.67 -9.05 15.54
N ARG A 559 18.24 -7.88 15.85
CA ARG A 559 19.69 -7.70 15.99
C ARG A 559 20.26 -8.57 17.11
N ALA A 560 21.56 -8.82 17.05
CA ALA A 560 22.26 -9.62 18.06
C ALA A 560 22.22 -8.96 19.46
N ASP A 561 22.23 -7.63 19.52
CA ASP A 561 22.17 -6.82 20.75
C ASP A 561 20.75 -6.55 21.28
N ALA A 562 19.71 -7.03 20.59
CA ALA A 562 18.33 -6.88 21.05
C ALA A 562 18.05 -7.71 22.33
N THR A 563 17.50 -7.06 23.35
CA THR A 563 17.17 -7.68 24.64
C THR A 563 16.02 -8.67 24.53
N ASP A 564 15.86 -9.57 25.49
CA ASP A 564 14.71 -10.49 25.53
C ASP A 564 13.38 -9.74 25.65
N ALA A 565 13.37 -8.61 26.37
CA ALA A 565 12.21 -7.73 26.44
C ALA A 565 11.86 -7.13 25.08
N ASP A 566 12.87 -6.74 24.28
CA ASP A 566 12.64 -6.28 22.90
C ASP A 566 12.07 -7.39 22.03
N ARG A 567 12.64 -8.60 22.11
CA ARG A 567 12.18 -9.77 21.33
C ARG A 567 10.74 -10.16 21.68
N ALA A 568 10.34 -10.00 22.94
CA ALA A 568 8.97 -10.27 23.38
C ALA A 568 7.96 -9.20 22.97
N ARG A 569 8.35 -7.91 23.02
CA ARG A 569 7.43 -6.78 22.79
C ARG A 569 7.35 -6.32 21.33
N VAL A 570 8.47 -6.32 20.62
CA VAL A 570 8.57 -5.76 19.27
C VAL A 570 8.18 -6.83 18.26
N ALA A 571 7.06 -6.65 17.56
CA ALA A 571 6.63 -7.57 16.53
C ALA A 571 7.58 -7.55 15.31
N PRO A 572 7.81 -8.69 14.63
CA PRO A 572 8.53 -8.71 13.37
C PRO A 572 7.87 -7.81 12.33
N PHE A 573 8.69 -7.16 11.50
CA PHE A 573 8.19 -6.33 10.42
C PHE A 573 7.78 -7.21 9.24
N LEU A 574 6.52 -7.09 8.82
CA LEU A 574 6.00 -7.74 7.62
C LEU A 574 5.51 -6.68 6.64
N HIS A 575 5.83 -6.83 5.36
CA HIS A 575 5.51 -5.87 4.32
C HIS A 575 3.99 -5.69 4.07
N ASN A 576 3.15 -6.56 4.62
CA ASN A 576 1.69 -6.51 4.50
C ASN A 576 0.99 -6.14 5.82
N THR A 577 1.73 -5.73 6.86
CA THR A 577 1.14 -5.27 8.12
C THR A 577 1.39 -3.78 8.32
N ASP A 578 0.61 -3.18 9.22
CA ASP A 578 0.79 -1.80 9.67
C ASP A 578 1.83 -1.70 10.83
N THR A 579 2.72 -2.70 10.97
CA THR A 579 3.74 -2.73 12.02
C THR A 579 4.82 -1.68 11.73
N PRO A 580 5.11 -0.75 12.66
CA PRO A 580 6.20 0.19 12.48
C PRO A 580 7.56 -0.51 12.45
N TRP A 581 8.51 0.10 11.73
CA TRP A 581 9.91 -0.26 11.90
C TRP A 581 10.39 0.08 13.32
N HIS A 582 11.23 -0.78 13.90
CA HIS A 582 11.77 -0.60 15.24
C HIS A 582 13.30 -0.87 15.24
N PRO A 583 14.12 -0.10 15.99
CA PRO A 583 15.58 -0.25 16.01
C PRO A 583 16.11 -1.62 16.44
N ALA A 584 15.33 -2.39 17.22
CA ALA A 584 15.67 -3.76 17.62
C ALA A 584 15.66 -4.75 16.44
N LEU A 585 15.00 -4.40 15.33
CA LEU A 585 14.96 -5.23 14.13
C LEU A 585 16.18 -4.95 13.25
N GLU A 586 16.84 -6.03 12.83
CA GLU A 586 17.91 -5.99 11.86
C GLU A 586 17.35 -6.01 10.43
N ARG A 587 16.32 -6.83 10.18
CA ARG A 587 15.82 -7.17 8.84
C ARG A 587 14.32 -7.49 8.85
N PRO A 588 13.63 -7.43 7.70
CA PRO A 588 12.22 -7.79 7.59
C PRO A 588 12.01 -9.31 7.67
N GLY A 589 10.76 -9.70 7.93
CA GLY A 589 10.31 -11.10 7.98
C GLY A 589 10.11 -11.64 9.40
N PRO A 590 9.38 -12.76 9.56
CA PRO A 590 9.14 -13.38 10.86
C PRO A 590 10.39 -14.06 11.42
N GLY A 591 10.39 -14.43 12.71
CA GLY A 591 11.33 -15.44 13.19
C GLY A 591 11.05 -16.77 12.51
N LEU A 592 12.08 -17.55 12.18
CA LEU A 592 11.94 -18.86 11.57
C LEU A 592 12.78 -19.90 12.31
N GLU A 593 12.18 -21.04 12.59
CA GLU A 593 12.85 -22.20 13.18
C GLU A 593 12.75 -23.37 12.21
N ILE A 594 13.88 -24.03 11.96
CA ILE A 594 13.98 -25.19 11.08
C ILE A 594 14.29 -26.41 11.95
N TRP A 595 13.41 -27.39 11.87
CA TRP A 595 13.43 -28.60 12.68
C TRP A 595 13.64 -29.81 11.80
N LYS A 596 14.52 -30.71 12.22
CA LYS A 596 14.76 -32.02 11.60
C LYS A 596 14.07 -33.08 12.43
N LEU A 597 13.24 -33.89 11.77
CA LEU A 597 12.50 -34.96 12.40
C LEU A 597 13.41 -36.17 12.66
N PRO A 598 13.14 -36.96 13.72
CA PRO A 598 13.79 -38.25 13.91
C PRO A 598 13.44 -39.17 12.74
N ARG A 599 14.40 -40.02 12.35
CA ARG A 599 14.23 -40.99 11.25
C ARG A 599 13.31 -42.13 11.62
#